data_AF-A0A6N6RNA4-F1
#
_entry.id   AF-A0A6N6RNA4-F1
#
_cell.length_a   1.000
_cell.length_b   1.000
_cell.length_c   1.000
_cell.angle_alpha   90.00
_cell.angle_beta   90.00
_cell.angle_gamma   90.00
#
_symmetry.space_group_name_H-M   'P 1'
#
loop_
_entity.id
_entity.type
_entity.pdbx_description
1 polymer ?
#
loop_
_entity_poly.entity_id
_entity_poly.type
_entity_poly.pdbx_seq_one_letter_code
_entity_poly.pdbx_strand_id
1 'polypeptide(L)'
;ATPLPVITSVTLTNFIQSKKLEGVTQLTLNQLEQRCNDFLGYLKELNTDKPTNSIAMHYRDRLLKRKLSSKTLKDYIAANRQFFNWCLAHELITVNPFAVVKTSSK
;
A
#
# COMPACT_ATOMS: atom_id res chain seq x y z
N ALA A 1 -25.59 3.79 8.33
CA ALA A 1 -24.31 3.11 8.02
C ALA A 1 -23.19 4.07 8.39
N THR A 2 -22.29 3.68 9.28
CA THR A 2 -21.11 4.48 9.62
C THR A 2 -20.24 4.61 8.36
N PRO A 3 -19.79 5.82 7.97
CA PRO A 3 -18.90 5.96 6.83
C PRO A 3 -17.63 5.15 7.06
N LEU A 4 -17.19 4.39 6.05
CA LEU A 4 -15.93 3.65 6.12
C LEU A 4 -14.78 4.63 6.37
N PRO A 5 -13.81 4.28 7.24
CA PRO A 5 -12.71 5.15 7.58
C PRO A 5 -11.83 5.43 6.36
N VAL A 6 -11.40 6.69 6.22
CA VAL A 6 -10.48 7.10 5.16
C VAL A 6 -9.09 6.55 5.46
N ILE A 7 -8.47 5.89 4.47
CA ILE A 7 -7.11 5.36 4.60
C ILE A 7 -6.11 6.50 4.46
N THR A 8 -5.47 6.87 5.56
CA THR A 8 -4.54 8.02 5.64
C THR A 8 -3.17 7.62 6.18
N SER A 9 -2.27 8.60 6.36
CA SER A 9 -0.99 8.40 7.04
C SER A 9 -1.14 7.96 8.50
N VAL A 10 -2.27 8.30 9.16
CA VAL A 10 -2.57 7.81 10.52
C VAL A 10 -2.81 6.30 10.48
N THR A 11 -3.58 5.81 9.51
CA THR A 11 -3.81 4.38 9.29
C THR A 11 -2.49 3.64 9.04
N LEU A 12 -1.60 4.23 8.24
CA LEU A 12 -0.26 3.69 8.00
C LEU A 12 0.59 3.65 9.28
N THR A 13 0.54 4.70 10.10
CA THR A 13 1.25 4.74 11.38
C THR A 13 0.79 3.58 12.28
N ASN A 14 -0.51 3.34 12.38
CA ASN A 14 -1.06 2.21 13.15
C ASN A 14 -0.60 0.85 12.62
N PHE A 15 -0.55 0.68 11.29
CA PHE A 15 0.00 -0.52 10.66
C PHE A 15 1.48 -0.71 11.02
N ILE A 16 2.30 0.34 10.94
CA ILE A 16 3.73 0.25 11.28
C ILE A 16 3.93 -0.08 12.76
N GLN A 17 3.13 0.50 13.67
CA GLN A 17 3.16 0.13 15.09
C GLN A 17 2.77 -1.35 15.30
N SER A 18 1.74 -1.84 14.62
CA SER A 18 1.38 -3.27 14.65
C SER A 18 2.56 -4.15 14.22
N LYS A 19 3.26 -3.79 13.14
CA LYS A 19 4.44 -4.54 12.67
C LYS A 19 5.63 -4.44 13.61
N LYS A 20 5.79 -3.33 14.30
CA LYS A 20 6.80 -3.19 15.36
C LYS A 20 6.55 -4.16 16.52
N LEU A 21 5.28 -4.32 16.93
CA LEU A 21 4.89 -5.28 17.97
C LEU A 21 5.10 -6.75 17.54
N GLU A 22 5.02 -7.04 16.24
CA GLU A 22 5.35 -8.35 15.66
C GLU A 22 6.86 -8.66 15.62
N GLY A 23 7.71 -7.73 16.04
CA GLY A 23 9.18 -7.90 16.02
C GLY A 23 9.80 -7.71 14.63
N VAL A 24 9.11 -7.05 13.70
CA VAL A 24 9.66 -6.72 12.37
C VAL A 24 10.85 -5.77 12.51
N THR A 25 11.91 -6.01 11.74
CA THR A 25 13.14 -5.20 11.82
C THR A 25 12.90 -3.73 11.46
N GLN A 26 13.65 -2.81 12.08
CA GLN A 26 13.52 -1.37 11.80
C GLN A 26 13.73 -1.03 10.32
N LEU A 27 14.66 -1.72 9.63
CA LEU A 27 14.87 -1.53 8.19
C LEU A 27 13.61 -1.88 7.38
N THR A 28 12.98 -3.01 7.69
CA THR A 28 11.74 -3.43 7.04
C THR A 28 10.59 -2.47 7.36
N LEU A 29 10.48 -1.98 8.60
CA LEU A 29 9.47 -0.97 8.96
C LEU A 29 9.63 0.31 8.13
N ASN A 30 10.85 0.84 8.03
CA ASN A 30 11.14 2.04 7.24
C ASN A 30 10.79 1.82 5.75
N GLN A 31 11.10 0.64 5.21
CA GLN A 31 10.78 0.31 3.82
C GLN A 31 9.27 0.18 3.58
N LEU A 32 8.53 -0.44 4.50
CA LEU A 32 7.08 -0.53 4.43
C LEU A 32 6.44 0.85 4.47
N GLU A 33 6.87 1.68 5.42
CA GLU A 33 6.36 3.04 5.59
C GLU A 33 6.62 3.89 4.34
N GLN A 34 7.85 3.89 3.82
CA GLN A 34 8.22 4.62 2.61
C GLN A 34 7.33 4.22 1.43
N ARG A 35 7.20 2.91 1.16
CA ARG A 35 6.52 2.40 -0.03
C ARG A 35 5.00 2.58 0.03
N CYS A 36 4.42 2.49 1.22
CA CYS A 36 3.00 2.77 1.41
C CYS A 36 2.72 4.27 1.33
N ASN A 37 3.58 5.12 1.92
CA ASN A 37 3.45 6.58 1.80
C ASN A 37 3.56 7.05 0.35
N ASP A 38 4.39 6.43 -0.50
CA ASP A 38 4.46 6.77 -1.93
C ASP A 38 3.11 6.56 -2.63
N PHE A 39 2.41 5.46 -2.32
CA PHE A 39 1.07 5.22 -2.86
C PHE A 39 0.02 6.15 -2.26
N LEU A 40 0.04 6.41 -0.95
CA LEU A 40 -0.87 7.38 -0.33
C LEU A 40 -0.65 8.80 -0.89
N GLY A 41 0.59 9.16 -1.21
CA GLY A 41 0.91 10.39 -1.94
C GLY A 41 0.30 10.41 -3.33
N TYR A 42 0.36 9.29 -4.06
CA TYR A 42 -0.32 9.16 -5.36
C TYR A 42 -1.85 9.31 -5.25
N LEU A 43 -2.49 8.79 -4.21
CA LEU A 43 -3.92 9.01 -3.98
C LEU A 43 -4.26 10.48 -3.77
N LYS A 44 -3.42 11.21 -3.02
CA LYS A 44 -3.56 12.66 -2.82
C LYS A 44 -3.42 13.43 -4.14
N GLU A 45 -2.45 13.07 -4.99
CA GLU A 45 -2.30 13.67 -6.33
C GLU A 45 -3.56 13.51 -7.19
N LEU A 46 -4.30 12.39 -7.01
CA LEU A 46 -5.55 12.10 -7.71
C LEU A 46 -6.80 12.70 -7.04
N ASN A 47 -6.65 13.40 -5.90
CA ASN A 47 -7.76 13.88 -5.07
C ASN A 47 -8.80 12.79 -4.75
N THR A 48 -8.34 11.57 -4.45
CA THR A 48 -9.22 10.43 -4.12
C THR A 48 -8.86 9.79 -2.80
N ASP A 49 -9.89 9.56 -1.99
CA ASP A 49 -9.78 8.90 -0.69
C ASP A 49 -10.10 7.39 -0.77
N LYS A 50 -10.50 6.92 -1.95
CA LYS A 50 -10.96 5.54 -2.18
C LYS A 50 -10.02 4.82 -3.13
N PRO A 51 -9.06 4.04 -2.62
CA PRO A 51 -8.22 3.23 -3.47
C PRO A 51 -9.02 2.08 -4.08
N THR A 52 -8.86 1.86 -5.38
CA THR A 52 -9.52 0.80 -6.15
C THR A 52 -8.49 -0.05 -6.89
N ASN A 53 -8.90 -1.23 -7.39
CA ASN A 53 -8.04 -2.07 -8.21
C ASN A 53 -7.50 -1.34 -9.44
N SER A 54 -8.33 -0.49 -10.06
CA SER A 54 -7.93 0.34 -11.20
C SER A 54 -6.82 1.33 -10.82
N ILE A 55 -6.98 2.04 -9.71
CA ILE A 55 -5.95 2.98 -9.20
C ILE A 55 -4.64 2.24 -8.88
N ALA A 56 -4.72 1.05 -8.26
CA ALA A 56 -3.54 0.25 -7.96
C ALA A 56 -2.82 -0.25 -9.22
N MET A 57 -3.57 -0.57 -10.29
CA MET A 57 -3.01 -0.88 -11.60
C MET A 57 -2.33 0.33 -12.25
N HIS A 58 -2.96 1.51 -12.23
CA HIS A 58 -2.36 2.73 -12.73
C HIS A 58 -1.09 3.12 -11.95
N TYR A 59 -1.09 2.91 -10.63
CA TYR A 59 0.09 3.11 -9.81
C TYR A 59 1.23 2.17 -10.20
N ARG A 60 0.94 0.89 -10.48
CA ARG A 60 1.95 -0.04 -11.02
C ARG A 60 2.55 0.48 -12.33
N ASP A 61 1.74 1.02 -13.23
CA ASP A 61 2.23 1.58 -14.49
C ASP A 61 3.09 2.83 -14.26
N ARG A 62 2.75 3.66 -13.27
CA ARG A 62 3.59 4.78 -12.83
C ARG A 62 4.95 4.28 -12.32
N LEU A 63 4.98 3.23 -11.50
CA LEU A 63 6.22 2.63 -11.01
C LEU A 63 7.08 2.04 -12.14
N LEU A 64 6.46 1.42 -13.15
CA LEU A 64 7.15 0.93 -14.35
C LEU A 64 7.82 2.07 -15.14
N LYS A 65 7.13 3.21 -15.28
CA LYS A 65 7.68 4.42 -15.94
C LYS A 65 8.86 5.02 -15.20
N ARG A 66 9.00 4.79 -13.89
CA ARG A 66 10.15 5.24 -13.08
C ARG A 66 11.44 4.45 -13.34
N LYS A 67 11.44 3.46 -14.25
CA LYS A 67 12.60 2.60 -14.58
C LYS A 67 13.20 1.90 -13.36
N LEU A 68 12.36 1.54 -12.39
CA LEU A 68 12.78 0.78 -11.21
C LEU A 68 13.25 -0.62 -11.59
N SER A 69 14.14 -1.20 -10.80
CA SER A 69 14.48 -2.61 -10.94
C SER A 69 13.25 -3.49 -10.73
N SER A 70 13.21 -4.67 -11.36
CA SER A 70 12.15 -5.64 -11.16
C SER A 70 11.95 -5.96 -9.68
N LYS A 71 13.03 -6.13 -8.92
CA LYS A 71 12.97 -6.36 -7.47
C LYS A 71 12.29 -5.22 -6.74
N THR A 72 12.70 -3.98 -6.99
CA THR A 72 12.14 -2.79 -6.34
C THR A 72 10.65 -2.65 -6.66
N LEU A 73 10.23 -2.85 -7.91
CA LEU A 73 8.81 -2.82 -8.28
C LEU A 73 8.00 -3.86 -7.49
N LYS A 74 8.47 -5.11 -7.42
CA LYS A 74 7.80 -6.19 -6.66
C LYS A 74 7.64 -5.81 -5.19
N ASP A 75 8.70 -5.25 -4.62
CA ASP A 75 8.76 -4.79 -3.25
C ASP A 75 7.74 -3.67 -2.93
N TYR A 76 7.53 -2.71 -3.84
CA TYR A 76 6.49 -1.68 -3.70
C TYR A 76 5.08 -2.29 -3.71
N ILE A 77 4.80 -3.21 -4.64
CA ILE A 77 3.50 -3.88 -4.75
C ILE A 77 3.25 -4.77 -3.52
N ALA A 78 4.27 -5.47 -3.03
CA ALA A 78 4.17 -6.34 -1.85
C ALA A 78 3.91 -5.52 -0.59
N ALA A 79 4.62 -4.42 -0.38
CA ALA A 79 4.42 -3.53 0.76
C ALA A 79 2.98 -2.99 0.82
N ASN A 80 2.50 -2.46 -0.31
CA ASN A 80 1.13 -1.96 -0.40
C ASN A 80 0.10 -3.08 -0.21
N ARG A 81 0.28 -4.24 -0.84
CA ARG A 81 -0.60 -5.40 -0.63
C ARG A 81 -0.69 -5.78 0.84
N GLN A 82 0.45 -5.81 1.55
CA GLN A 82 0.48 -6.14 2.97
C GLN A 82 -0.26 -5.09 3.82
N PHE A 83 -0.02 -3.80 3.57
CA PHE A 83 -0.74 -2.71 4.26
C PHE A 83 -2.25 -2.80 4.04
N PHE A 84 -2.71 -2.96 2.79
CA PHE A 84 -4.14 -3.03 2.51
C PHE A 84 -4.78 -4.36 2.95
N ASN A 85 -4.03 -5.46 3.07
CA ASN A 85 -4.51 -6.67 3.74
C ASN A 85 -4.73 -6.42 5.24
N TRP A 86 -3.85 -5.66 5.88
CA TRP A 86 -4.04 -5.27 7.28
C TRP A 86 -5.27 -4.36 7.42
N CYS A 87 -5.46 -3.37 6.53
CA CYS A 87 -6.68 -2.56 6.51
C CYS A 87 -7.95 -3.39 6.32
N LEU A 88 -7.90 -4.42 5.47
CA LEU A 88 -9.01 -5.34 5.25
C LEU A 88 -9.32 -6.17 6.49
N ALA A 89 -8.29 -6.70 7.16
CA ALA A 89 -8.44 -7.48 8.40
C ALA A 89 -8.99 -6.65 9.58
N HIS A 90 -8.75 -5.34 9.57
CA HIS A 90 -9.31 -4.38 10.51
C HIS A 90 -10.63 -3.75 10.04
N GLU A 91 -11.25 -4.28 8.98
CA GLU A 91 -12.54 -3.84 8.43
C GLU A 91 -12.57 -2.35 8.02
N LEU A 92 -11.42 -1.75 7.77
CA LEU A 92 -11.30 -0.35 7.33
C LEU A 92 -11.68 -0.19 5.85
N ILE A 93 -11.54 -1.28 5.10
CA ILE A 93 -11.90 -1.41 3.68
C ILE A 93 -12.59 -2.76 3.47
N THR A 94 -13.33 -2.88 2.37
CA THR A 94 -14.01 -4.13 2.00
C THR A 94 -13.22 -4.98 1.00
N VAL A 95 -12.27 -4.39 0.28
CA VAL A 95 -11.46 -5.07 -0.74
C VAL A 95 -10.05 -4.51 -0.73
N ASN A 96 -9.04 -5.37 -0.85
CA ASN A 96 -7.66 -4.95 -1.06
C ASN A 96 -7.45 -4.45 -2.51
N PRO A 97 -7.09 -3.16 -2.75
CA PRO A 97 -6.85 -2.61 -4.08
C PRO A 97 -5.73 -3.32 -4.85
N PHE A 98 -4.76 -3.89 -4.14
CA PHE A 98 -3.63 -4.59 -4.72
C PHE A 98 -3.89 -6.08 -4.95
N ALA A 99 -5.06 -6.62 -4.57
CA ALA A 99 -5.35 -8.05 -4.66
C ALA A 99 -5.03 -8.66 -6.04
N VAL A 100 -5.40 -7.96 -7.11
CA VAL A 100 -5.23 -8.43 -8.50
C VAL A 100 -3.95 -7.92 -9.18
N VAL A 101 -3.17 -7.05 -8.52
CA VAL A 101 -1.99 -6.43 -9.13
C VAL A 101 -0.84 -7.42 -9.20
N LYS A 102 -0.58 -7.95 -10.40
CA LYS A 102 0.48 -8.94 -10.60
C LYS A 102 1.87 -8.31 -10.51
N THR A 103 2.78 -8.97 -9.79
CA THR A 103 4.21 -8.72 -9.84
C THR A 103 4.82 -9.72 -10.81
N SER A 104 5.23 -9.31 -12.02
CA SER A 104 5.71 -10.26 -13.03
C SER A 104 6.89 -11.09 -12.50
N SER A 105 6.72 -12.42 -12.41
CA SER A 105 7.79 -13.38 -12.20
C SER A 105 8.46 -13.66 -13.54
N LYS A 106 9.36 -12.77 -13.97
CA LYS A 106 10.48 -13.17 -14.82
C LYS A 106 11.75 -12.89 -14.04
#